data_AF-A0A9Q1J304-F1
#
_entry.id   AF-A0A9Q1J304-F1
#
_cell.length_a   1.000
_cell.length_b   1.000
_cell.length_c   1.000
_cell.angle_alpha   90.00
_cell.angle_beta   90.00
_cell.angle_gamma   90.00
#
_symmetry.space_group_name_H-M   'P 1'
#
loop_
_entity.id
_entity.type
_entity.pdbx_description
1 polymer ?
#
loop_
_entity_poly.entity_id
_entity_poly.type
_entity_poly.pdbx_seq_one_letter_code
_entity_poly.pdbx_strand_id
1 'polypeptide(L)'
;MASQFSGVLQLMDLDDFLTPSQACVKPVKLEKKPGKSLSKIKIEDDGSYFQVNEDGGLQKLEKAKISLSDCLACSGCVTSAESILIAQQSQDELYKVLHDNKSSAEQIVVVVSVSPQSRASLAAHFGLSTSDTARRLTAFFKNIGVHHVFDTGFSRAFSLLESQKEFVERYQRKEQDKKALPMLTSACPGWICYAEKTHGDFILPYISTTRSPQQVMGSLVKGYFAEQQNLNPNQIYHVTVMPCFEQKLEASRLDFFMDDADTREVDCVITSGEVLKMLEQEGLSLNEVDPAPLDTLFSSVNGDELLRHAGSSSGGYLHHVYTHAAKQLFGVEVNDITYKTVKNKDFQEVTLEKDGTVLLRFASSYGFRNIQNLVQKLKRRKLLYDFVEVMACPSGTMNGGGQLRPPPDKSNKELLQQVEDLYNAENTRLPEEEDRVTHLYRTWLHNVGEERARELLHTRYHGVEKVSNGLTVKW
;
A
#
# COMPACT_ATOMS: atom_id res chain seq x y z
N MET A 1 -27.90 -0.82 -37.15
CA MET A 1 -26.75 -1.42 -37.85
C MET A 1 -26.02 -2.32 -36.87
N ALA A 2 -25.92 -3.60 -37.21
CA ALA A 2 -25.44 -4.66 -36.33
C ALA A 2 -23.95 -4.48 -35.98
N SER A 3 -23.60 -4.64 -34.70
CA SER A 3 -22.20 -4.71 -34.28
C SER A 3 -21.62 -6.05 -34.73
N GLN A 4 -20.79 -6.02 -35.77
CA GLN A 4 -19.93 -7.13 -36.14
C GLN A 4 -18.75 -7.20 -35.16
N PHE A 5 -18.96 -7.86 -34.02
CA PHE A 5 -17.86 -8.45 -33.25
C PHE A 5 -18.29 -9.83 -32.77
N SER A 6 -17.43 -10.82 -33.04
CA SER A 6 -17.64 -12.24 -32.75
C SER A 6 -17.73 -12.49 -31.24
N GLY A 7 -18.73 -13.27 -30.81
CA GLY A 7 -18.98 -13.65 -29.41
C GLY A 7 -17.94 -14.59 -28.77
N VAL A 8 -16.80 -14.83 -29.43
CA VAL A 8 -15.71 -15.69 -28.94
C VAL A 8 -14.65 -14.91 -28.14
N LEU A 9 -14.66 -13.57 -28.17
CA LEU A 9 -13.73 -12.72 -27.41
C LEU A 9 -14.15 -12.45 -25.94
N GLN A 10 -15.20 -13.09 -25.44
CA GLN A 10 -15.69 -12.88 -24.06
C GLN A 10 -15.10 -13.82 -23.01
N LEU A 11 -14.20 -14.73 -23.38
CA LEU A 11 -13.66 -15.73 -22.47
C LEU A 11 -12.15 -15.87 -22.69
N MET A 12 -11.36 -15.03 -22.02
CA MET A 12 -10.03 -15.37 -21.47
C MET A 12 -9.40 -14.13 -20.78
N ASP A 13 -9.67 -14.02 -19.49
CA ASP A 13 -8.75 -13.80 -18.35
C ASP A 13 -7.48 -12.92 -18.46
N LEU A 14 -7.42 -11.89 -19.30
CA LEU A 14 -6.46 -10.80 -19.15
C LEU A 14 -6.95 -9.55 -19.89
N ASP A 15 -7.59 -8.65 -19.16
CA ASP A 15 -7.80 -7.29 -19.65
C ASP A 15 -7.66 -6.34 -18.46
N ASP A 16 -6.52 -5.65 -18.37
CA ASP A 16 -6.30 -4.39 -17.65
C ASP A 16 -6.53 -3.22 -18.62
N PHE A 17 -7.65 -3.26 -19.34
CA PHE A 17 -7.94 -2.25 -20.35
C PHE A 17 -8.34 -0.92 -19.71
N LEU A 18 -7.34 -0.09 -19.43
CA LEU A 18 -7.45 1.35 -19.26
C LEU A 18 -7.62 1.97 -20.65
N THR A 19 -8.66 2.77 -20.88
CA THR A 19 -8.74 3.56 -22.10
C THR A 19 -7.51 4.49 -22.15
N PRO A 20 -6.63 4.40 -23.16
CA PRO A 20 -5.45 5.25 -23.19
C PRO A 20 -5.89 6.71 -23.30
N SER A 21 -5.42 7.56 -22.40
CA SER A 21 -5.33 8.97 -22.76
C SER A 21 -4.37 9.04 -23.96
N GLN A 22 -4.66 9.86 -24.98
CA GLN A 22 -3.79 10.02 -26.16
C GLN A 22 -2.35 10.44 -25.78
N ALA A 23 -2.13 10.91 -24.54
CA ALA A 23 -0.82 11.25 -23.99
C ALA A 23 -0.05 10.05 -23.39
N CYS A 24 -0.68 8.88 -23.23
CA CYS A 24 -0.10 7.68 -22.60
C CYS A 24 0.34 6.59 -23.60
N VAL A 25 0.40 6.89 -24.90
CA VAL A 25 0.97 5.95 -25.88
C VAL A 25 2.46 6.26 -25.99
N LYS A 26 3.31 5.40 -25.43
CA LYS A 26 4.74 5.40 -25.78
C LYS A 26 4.82 4.94 -27.24
N PRO A 27 5.24 5.78 -28.20
CA PRO A 27 5.41 5.31 -29.56
C PRO A 27 6.53 4.28 -29.53
N VAL A 28 6.17 3.01 -29.67
CA VAL A 28 7.13 1.96 -29.96
C VAL A 28 7.80 2.41 -31.24
N LYS A 29 9.10 2.72 -31.19
CA LYS A 29 9.90 2.95 -32.39
C LYS A 29 9.96 1.61 -33.12
N LEU A 30 8.96 1.37 -33.95
CA LEU A 30 8.97 0.29 -34.91
C LEU A 30 10.02 0.68 -35.94
N GLU A 31 11.17 0.02 -35.91
CA GLU A 31 12.07 0.02 -37.06
C GLU A 31 11.35 -0.70 -38.21
N LYS A 32 10.56 0.06 -38.96
CA LYS A 32 9.93 -0.45 -40.18
C LYS A 32 11.04 -0.68 -41.19
N LYS A 33 11.53 -1.92 -41.29
CA LYS A 33 12.20 -2.38 -42.50
C LYS A 33 11.16 -2.34 -43.63
N PRO A 34 11.36 -1.55 -44.71
CA PRO A 34 10.40 -1.48 -45.80
C PRO A 34 10.29 -2.85 -46.47
N GLY A 35 9.06 -3.39 -46.56
CA GLY A 35 8.75 -4.54 -47.42
C GLY A 35 8.11 -5.78 -46.78
N LYS A 36 7.75 -5.83 -45.50
CA LYS A 36 7.06 -7.01 -44.93
C LYS A 36 5.58 -6.78 -44.67
N SER A 37 4.74 -7.47 -45.44
CA SER A 37 3.29 -7.62 -45.25
C SER A 37 2.95 -8.46 -44.01
N LEU A 38 1.68 -8.35 -43.59
CA LEU A 38 0.99 -9.02 -42.48
C LEU A 38 1.57 -10.40 -42.10
N SER A 39 2.19 -10.47 -40.92
CA SER A 39 2.70 -11.72 -40.35
C SER A 39 1.69 -12.32 -39.37
N LYS A 40 1.48 -13.64 -39.44
CA LYS A 40 0.59 -14.36 -38.52
C LYS A 40 1.31 -14.54 -37.18
N ILE A 41 0.62 -14.27 -36.08
CA ILE A 41 1.13 -14.55 -34.73
C ILE A 41 0.56 -15.90 -34.27
N LYS A 42 1.43 -16.81 -33.85
CA LYS A 42 1.09 -18.08 -33.21
C LYS A 42 1.37 -17.97 -31.72
N ILE A 43 0.40 -18.39 -30.90
CA ILE A 43 0.52 -18.48 -29.44
C ILE A 43 0.63 -19.96 -29.11
N GLU A 44 1.66 -20.36 -28.38
CA GLU A 44 1.80 -21.74 -27.88
C GLU A 44 1.21 -21.88 -26.48
N ASP A 45 0.95 -23.12 -26.04
CA ASP A 45 0.27 -23.40 -24.76
C ASP A 45 1.06 -22.92 -23.53
N ASP A 46 2.35 -22.61 -23.70
CA ASP A 46 3.22 -22.00 -22.68
C ASP A 46 3.12 -20.45 -22.62
N GLY A 47 2.23 -19.85 -23.43
CA GLY A 47 2.01 -18.41 -23.49
C GLY A 47 3.10 -17.62 -24.24
N SER A 48 3.95 -18.30 -25.01
CA SER A 48 4.95 -17.64 -25.86
C SER A 48 4.39 -17.22 -27.22
N TYR A 49 4.77 -16.02 -27.67
CA TYR A 49 4.32 -15.44 -28.93
C TYR A 49 5.39 -15.64 -30.00
N PHE A 50 5.01 -16.24 -31.12
CA PHE A 50 5.87 -16.42 -32.29
C PHE A 50 5.28 -15.71 -33.50
N GLN A 51 6.12 -15.03 -34.25
CA GLN A 51 5.81 -14.50 -35.57
C GLN A 51 6.11 -15.59 -36.60
N VAL A 52 5.10 -15.95 -37.39
CA VAL A 52 5.27 -16.84 -38.55
C VAL A 52 5.69 -15.98 -39.74
N ASN A 53 6.90 -16.20 -40.24
CA ASN A 53 7.41 -15.57 -41.45
C ASN A 53 6.76 -16.18 -42.70
N GLU A 54 6.85 -15.48 -43.84
CA GLU A 54 6.26 -15.94 -45.12
C GLU A 54 6.88 -17.26 -45.64
N ASP A 55 8.07 -17.62 -45.17
CA ASP A 55 8.80 -18.87 -45.44
C ASP A 55 8.42 -20.03 -44.48
N GLY A 56 7.49 -19.80 -43.55
CA GLY A 56 7.08 -20.79 -42.54
C GLY A 56 8.00 -20.87 -41.32
N GLY A 57 9.06 -20.05 -41.26
CA GLY A 57 9.94 -19.96 -40.09
C GLY A 57 9.25 -19.30 -38.89
N LEU A 58 9.51 -19.81 -37.68
CA LEU A 58 9.01 -19.25 -36.42
C LEU A 58 10.07 -18.34 -35.80
N GLN A 59 9.72 -17.08 -35.55
CA GLN A 59 10.57 -16.13 -34.81
C GLN A 59 9.91 -15.80 -33.47
N LYS A 60 10.60 -16.07 -32.36
CA LYS A 60 10.09 -15.75 -31.02
C LYS A 60 10.05 -14.23 -30.84
N LEU A 61 8.88 -13.69 -30.52
CA LEU A 61 8.71 -12.27 -30.23
C LEU A 61 9.23 -11.98 -28.82
N GLU A 62 10.03 -10.92 -28.68
CA GLU A 62 10.47 -10.47 -27.37
C GLU A 62 9.27 -9.97 -26.56
N LYS A 63 9.14 -10.46 -25.33
CA LYS A 63 8.16 -9.92 -24.38
C LYS A 63 8.51 -8.46 -24.11
N ALA A 64 7.53 -7.57 -24.30
CA ALA A 64 7.69 -6.16 -23.97
C ALA A 64 8.10 -6.03 -22.49
N LYS A 65 9.29 -5.48 -22.23
CA LYS A 65 9.75 -5.17 -20.88
C LYS A 65 9.15 -3.83 -20.47
N ILE A 66 8.20 -3.86 -19.54
CA ILE A 66 7.60 -2.68 -18.93
C ILE A 66 8.58 -2.18 -17.85
N SER A 67 9.09 -0.97 -18.00
CA SER A 67 9.92 -0.32 -16.97
C SER A 67 9.05 0.18 -15.81
N LEU A 68 9.65 0.46 -14.65
CA LEU A 68 8.95 1.07 -13.51
C LEU A 68 8.24 2.38 -13.93
N SER A 69 8.89 3.21 -14.75
CA SER A 69 8.27 4.39 -15.35
C SER A 69 7.08 4.08 -16.27
N ASP A 70 7.10 2.96 -16.99
CA ASP A 70 5.98 2.56 -17.86
C ASP A 70 4.78 2.02 -17.02
N CYS A 71 5.06 1.36 -15.89
CA CYS A 71 4.04 0.85 -14.95
C CYS A 71 3.34 1.99 -14.21
N LEU A 72 4.12 2.96 -13.71
CA LEU A 72 3.63 4.12 -12.95
C LEU A 72 2.92 5.16 -13.85
N ALA A 73 3.25 5.20 -15.14
CA ALA A 73 2.63 6.10 -16.12
C ALA A 73 1.28 5.61 -16.67
N CYS A 74 0.99 4.29 -16.65
CA CYS A 74 -0.18 3.75 -17.34
C CYS A 74 -1.53 4.25 -16.80
N SER A 75 -1.57 4.70 -15.53
CA SER A 75 -2.78 5.19 -14.85
C SER A 75 -2.84 6.72 -14.71
N GLY A 76 -1.86 7.46 -15.26
CA GLY A 76 -1.76 8.92 -15.08
C GLY A 76 -1.56 9.37 -13.63
N CYS A 77 -1.17 8.45 -12.73
CA CYS A 77 -1.06 8.69 -11.29
C CYS A 77 0.32 9.15 -10.86
N VAL A 78 1.37 8.98 -11.68
CA VAL A 78 2.74 9.39 -11.36
C VAL A 78 3.31 10.23 -12.51
N THR A 79 3.80 11.42 -12.18
CA THR A 79 4.46 12.37 -13.09
C THR A 79 5.95 12.05 -13.24
N SER A 80 6.61 12.67 -14.22
CA SER A 80 8.06 12.53 -14.38
C SER A 80 8.84 13.00 -13.15
N ALA A 81 8.37 14.08 -12.49
CA ALA A 81 8.98 14.57 -11.25
C ALA A 81 8.81 13.56 -10.09
N GLU A 82 7.62 12.97 -9.98
CA GLU A 82 7.36 11.93 -8.98
C GLU A 82 8.15 10.64 -9.23
N SER A 83 8.43 10.32 -10.50
CA SER A 83 9.32 9.21 -10.84
C SER A 83 10.76 9.46 -10.36
N ILE A 84 11.21 10.72 -10.38
CA ILE A 84 12.51 11.11 -9.82
C ILE A 84 12.50 11.00 -8.29
N LEU A 85 11.44 11.46 -7.61
CA LEU A 85 11.30 11.34 -6.15
C LEU A 85 11.32 9.88 -5.68
N ILE A 86 10.66 9.00 -6.45
CA ILE A 86 10.68 7.55 -6.22
C ILE A 86 12.11 7.00 -6.39
N ALA A 87 12.83 7.40 -7.44
CA ALA A 87 14.17 6.90 -7.71
C ALA A 87 15.23 7.41 -6.71
N GLN A 88 15.01 8.59 -6.12
CA GLN A 88 15.89 9.16 -5.09
C GLN A 88 15.82 8.38 -3.77
N GLN A 89 14.71 7.71 -3.48
CA GLN A 89 14.57 6.82 -2.33
C GLN A 89 14.92 5.40 -2.75
N SER A 90 16.01 4.84 -2.21
CA SER A 90 16.43 3.48 -2.55
C SER A 90 17.37 2.92 -1.50
N GLN A 91 17.71 1.64 -1.65
CA GLN A 91 18.76 1.00 -0.86
C GLN A 91 20.12 1.70 -1.01
N ASP A 92 20.40 2.31 -2.16
CA ASP A 92 21.68 2.99 -2.40
C ASP A 92 21.77 4.26 -1.54
N GLU A 93 20.64 4.95 -1.32
CA GLU A 93 20.58 6.12 -0.42
C GLU A 93 20.75 5.69 1.05
N LEU A 94 20.14 4.57 1.47
CA LEU A 94 20.37 4.03 2.81
C LEU A 94 21.85 3.66 3.02
N TYR A 95 22.48 2.98 2.06
CA TYR A 95 23.91 2.64 2.15
C TYR A 95 24.80 3.88 2.22
N LYS A 96 24.47 4.93 1.46
CA LYS A 96 25.18 6.21 1.54
C LYS A 96 25.09 6.81 2.94
N VAL A 97 23.90 6.91 3.52
CA VAL A 97 23.71 7.40 4.89
C VAL A 97 24.49 6.55 5.90
N LEU A 98 24.44 5.22 5.79
CA LEU A 98 25.20 4.33 6.68
C LEU A 98 26.72 4.49 6.52
N HIS A 99 27.22 4.71 5.31
CA HIS A 99 28.64 4.94 5.04
C HIS A 99 29.12 6.29 5.59
N ASP A 100 28.35 7.35 5.35
CA ASP A 100 28.61 8.69 5.88
C ASP A 100 28.60 8.66 7.41
N ASN A 101 27.68 7.91 8.01
CA ASN A 101 27.57 7.75 9.46
C ASN A 101 28.83 7.10 10.08
N LYS A 102 29.42 6.09 9.41
CA LYS A 102 30.68 5.45 9.85
C LYS A 102 31.88 6.40 9.82
N SER A 103 31.83 7.44 8.99
CA SER A 103 32.92 8.38 8.77
C SER A 103 32.75 9.70 9.53
N SER A 104 31.55 9.97 10.04
CA SER A 104 31.20 11.21 10.74
C SER A 104 31.55 11.17 12.23
N ALA A 105 31.97 12.32 12.78
CA ALA A 105 32.16 12.50 14.23
C ALA A 105 30.82 12.62 14.97
N GLU A 106 29.78 13.12 14.28
CA GLU A 106 28.41 13.17 14.78
C GLU A 106 27.59 12.10 14.07
N GLN A 107 27.14 11.10 14.82
CA GLN A 107 26.36 10.00 14.26
C GLN A 107 24.87 10.31 14.27
N ILE A 108 24.21 10.01 13.16
CA ILE A 108 22.76 10.02 13.03
C ILE A 108 22.20 8.64 13.42
N VAL A 109 21.10 8.62 14.16
CA VAL A 109 20.44 7.37 14.56
C VAL A 109 19.61 6.85 13.40
N VAL A 110 19.99 5.71 12.84
CA VAL A 110 19.27 5.08 11.72
C VAL A 110 18.25 4.07 12.24
N VAL A 111 16.97 4.26 11.90
CA VAL A 111 15.85 3.39 12.28
C VAL A 111 15.22 2.79 11.02
N VAL A 112 14.98 1.49 11.01
CA VAL A 112 14.26 0.79 9.93
C VAL A 112 12.94 0.22 10.46
N SER A 113 11.81 0.59 9.87
CA SER A 113 10.50 0.01 10.22
C SER A 113 9.99 -0.90 9.12
N VAL A 114 9.80 -2.18 9.40
CA VAL A 114 9.41 -3.20 8.41
C VAL A 114 7.90 -3.37 8.38
N SER A 115 7.30 -3.49 7.19
CA SER A 115 5.88 -3.81 7.07
C SER A 115 5.59 -5.31 7.19
N PRO A 116 4.47 -5.70 7.84
CA PRO A 116 4.04 -7.10 7.89
C PRO A 116 3.94 -7.76 6.51
N GLN A 117 3.55 -6.99 5.49
CA GLN A 117 3.42 -7.47 4.11
C GLN A 117 4.77 -7.70 3.44
N SER A 118 5.76 -6.83 3.67
CA SER A 118 7.13 -7.05 3.19
C SER A 118 7.77 -8.24 3.89
N ARG A 119 7.58 -8.36 5.21
CA ARG A 119 8.02 -9.51 6.01
C ARG A 119 7.44 -10.82 5.47
N ALA A 120 6.13 -10.88 5.24
CA ALA A 120 5.48 -12.07 4.68
C ALA A 120 5.99 -12.41 3.27
N SER A 121 6.27 -11.40 2.43
CA SER A 121 6.84 -11.62 1.09
C SER A 121 8.25 -12.22 1.15
N LEU A 122 9.12 -11.67 2.00
CA LEU A 122 10.47 -12.20 2.22
C LEU A 122 10.42 -13.60 2.84
N ALA A 123 9.54 -13.83 3.81
CA ALA A 123 9.34 -15.14 4.42
C ALA A 123 8.94 -16.20 3.39
N ALA A 124 8.00 -15.87 2.48
CA ALA A 124 7.59 -16.76 1.40
C ALA A 124 8.74 -17.10 0.45
N HIS A 125 9.57 -16.11 0.11
CA HIS A 125 10.72 -16.27 -0.78
C HIS A 125 11.81 -17.17 -0.18
N PHE A 126 12.13 -17.00 1.09
CA PHE A 126 13.18 -17.75 1.77
C PHE A 126 12.71 -19.07 2.40
N GLY A 127 11.40 -19.34 2.40
CA GLY A 127 10.82 -20.55 3.01
C GLY A 127 10.85 -20.53 4.53
N LEU A 128 10.72 -19.34 5.13
CA LEU A 128 10.80 -19.10 6.57
C LEU A 128 9.43 -18.79 7.17
N SER A 129 9.32 -18.87 8.50
CA SER A 129 8.19 -18.25 9.21
C SER A 129 8.38 -16.73 9.27
N THR A 130 7.30 -15.99 9.48
CA THR A 130 7.35 -14.53 9.58
C THR A 130 8.16 -14.05 10.79
N SER A 131 8.04 -14.73 11.93
CA SER A 131 8.81 -14.41 13.14
C SER A 131 10.30 -14.68 12.97
N ASP A 132 10.68 -15.78 12.30
CA ASP A 132 12.10 -16.05 12.02
C ASP A 132 12.67 -15.05 11.00
N THR A 133 11.89 -14.72 9.97
CA THR A 133 12.25 -13.70 8.99
C THR A 133 12.48 -12.34 9.65
N ALA A 134 11.62 -11.91 10.57
CA ALA A 134 11.80 -10.65 11.29
C ALA A 134 13.10 -10.61 12.08
N ARG A 135 13.42 -11.66 12.85
CA ARG A 135 14.67 -11.73 13.64
C ARG A 135 15.92 -11.69 12.76
N ARG A 136 15.88 -12.36 11.61
CA ARG A 136 16.98 -12.36 10.64
C ARG A 136 17.11 -11.03 9.92
N LEU A 137 15.99 -10.37 9.61
CA LEU A 137 16.01 -8.99 9.08
C LEU A 137 16.55 -8.02 10.12
N THR A 138 16.17 -8.16 11.40
CA THR A 138 16.74 -7.36 12.49
C THR A 138 18.26 -7.53 12.57
N ALA A 139 18.75 -8.77 12.52
CA ALA A 139 20.18 -9.05 12.48
C ALA A 139 20.86 -8.45 11.25
N PHE A 140 20.30 -8.66 10.06
CA PHE A 140 20.82 -8.13 8.79
C PHE A 140 20.97 -6.60 8.82
N PHE A 141 19.90 -5.88 9.15
CA PHE A 141 19.93 -4.43 9.21
C PHE A 141 20.91 -3.91 10.26
N LYS A 142 20.98 -4.55 11.45
CA LYS A 142 21.95 -4.18 12.48
C LYS A 142 23.39 -4.40 12.03
N ASN A 143 23.67 -5.50 11.31
CA ASN A 143 25.00 -5.81 10.80
C ASN A 143 25.51 -4.77 9.79
N ILE A 144 24.63 -4.17 8.98
CA ILE A 144 25.03 -3.11 8.03
C ILE A 144 25.13 -1.72 8.67
N GLY A 145 24.68 -1.55 9.92
CA GLY A 145 24.82 -0.33 10.72
C GLY A 145 23.52 0.37 11.12
N VAL A 146 22.36 -0.27 10.95
CA VAL A 146 21.08 0.24 11.47
C VAL A 146 21.03 0.09 12.99
N HIS A 147 20.49 1.08 13.70
CA HIS A 147 20.48 1.10 15.16
C HIS A 147 19.24 0.40 15.73
N HIS A 148 18.07 0.63 15.12
CA HIS A 148 16.81 0.04 15.57
C HIS A 148 15.99 -0.50 14.39
N VAL A 149 15.36 -1.65 14.60
CA VAL A 149 14.49 -2.31 13.62
C VAL A 149 13.11 -2.57 14.22
N PHE A 150 12.11 -1.80 13.79
CA PHE A 150 10.74 -1.84 14.29
C PHE A 150 9.76 -2.47 13.29
N ASP A 151 8.50 -2.62 13.68
CA ASP A 151 7.45 -3.22 12.87
C ASP A 151 6.22 -2.31 12.73
N THR A 152 5.83 -1.99 11.49
CA THR A 152 4.66 -1.12 11.24
C THR A 152 3.32 -1.80 11.53
N GLY A 153 3.32 -3.08 11.93
CA GLY A 153 2.19 -3.71 12.60
C GLY A 153 1.82 -2.95 13.87
N PHE A 154 2.78 -2.43 14.64
CA PHE A 154 2.50 -1.65 15.84
C PHE A 154 1.78 -0.33 15.53
N SER A 155 2.28 0.44 14.56
CA SER A 155 1.66 1.72 14.15
C SER A 155 0.28 1.53 13.51
N ARG A 156 -0.01 0.36 12.92
CA ARG A 156 -1.34 0.03 12.37
C ARG A 156 -2.43 0.07 13.42
N ALA A 157 -2.14 -0.28 14.68
CA ALA A 157 -3.12 -0.23 15.76
C ALA A 157 -3.74 1.17 15.90
N PHE A 158 -2.90 2.21 15.89
CA PHE A 158 -3.33 3.61 15.93
C PHE A 158 -4.18 3.98 14.71
N SER A 159 -3.75 3.61 13.50
CA SER A 159 -4.56 3.88 12.29
C SER A 159 -5.95 3.22 12.36
N LEU A 160 -6.06 2.03 12.95
CA LEU A 160 -7.35 1.34 13.13
C LEU A 160 -8.23 2.05 14.17
N LEU A 161 -7.65 2.43 15.31
CA LEU A 161 -8.34 3.14 16.40
C LEU A 161 -8.84 4.53 15.97
N GLU A 162 -8.03 5.30 15.23
CA GLU A 162 -8.46 6.60 14.70
C GLU A 162 -9.51 6.43 13.58
N SER A 163 -9.38 5.40 12.73
CA SER A 163 -10.34 5.16 11.64
C SER A 163 -11.73 4.76 12.18
N GLN A 164 -11.79 3.89 13.21
CA GLN A 164 -13.08 3.49 13.79
C GLN A 164 -13.75 4.66 14.50
N LYS A 165 -12.97 5.51 15.18
CA LYS A 165 -13.46 6.73 15.82
C LYS A 165 -14.01 7.70 14.79
N GLU A 166 -13.24 8.00 13.74
CA GLU A 166 -13.65 8.89 12.66
C GLU A 166 -14.92 8.38 11.97
N PHE A 167 -15.04 7.07 11.72
CA PHE A 167 -16.24 6.48 11.13
C PHE A 167 -17.48 6.70 12.00
N VAL A 168 -17.39 6.39 13.30
CA VAL A 168 -18.51 6.58 14.24
C VAL A 168 -18.96 8.04 14.26
N GLU A 169 -18.03 8.99 14.31
CA GLU A 169 -18.35 10.42 14.28
C GLU A 169 -18.98 10.86 12.95
N ARG A 170 -18.46 10.37 11.81
CA ARG A 170 -19.05 10.63 10.47
C ARG A 170 -20.45 10.06 10.37
N TYR A 171 -20.65 8.83 10.86
CA TYR A 171 -21.94 8.16 10.82
C TYR A 171 -23.00 8.89 11.65
N GLN A 172 -22.65 9.34 12.86
CA GLN A 172 -23.55 10.09 13.73
C GLN A 172 -23.99 11.43 13.12
N ARG A 173 -23.14 12.08 12.32
CA ARG A 173 -23.44 13.36 11.68
C ARG A 173 -23.96 13.27 10.24
N LYS A 174 -24.18 12.07 9.70
CA LYS A 174 -24.52 11.85 8.28
C LYS A 174 -25.80 12.56 7.81
N GLU A 175 -26.72 12.86 8.73
CA GLU A 175 -27.92 13.63 8.40
C GLU A 175 -27.67 15.13 8.27
N GLN A 176 -26.72 15.68 9.04
CA GLN A 176 -26.32 17.09 8.96
C GLN A 176 -25.27 17.35 7.88
N ASP A 177 -24.34 16.41 7.68
CA ASP A 177 -23.28 16.49 6.68
C ASP A 177 -23.47 15.42 5.60
N LYS A 178 -23.99 15.85 4.44
CA LYS A 178 -24.20 14.96 3.28
C LYS A 178 -22.90 14.49 2.63
N LYS A 179 -21.74 14.99 3.06
CA LYS A 179 -20.41 14.53 2.63
C LYS A 179 -19.72 13.64 3.68
N ALA A 180 -20.37 13.37 4.81
CA ALA A 180 -19.79 12.53 5.86
C ALA A 180 -19.60 11.07 5.41
N LEU A 181 -20.52 10.55 4.59
CA LEU A 181 -20.52 9.17 4.09
C LEU A 181 -20.68 9.11 2.55
N PRO A 182 -20.09 8.10 1.87
CA PRO A 182 -19.27 7.03 2.44
C PRO A 182 -17.96 7.54 3.02
N MET A 183 -17.42 6.86 4.03
CA MET A 183 -16.02 7.03 4.42
C MET A 183 -15.16 6.08 3.59
N LEU A 184 -14.19 6.64 2.87
CA LEU A 184 -13.23 5.92 2.03
C LEU A 184 -11.89 5.87 2.75
N THR A 185 -11.27 4.69 2.87
CA THR A 185 -9.97 4.59 3.55
C THR A 185 -8.87 5.36 2.82
N SER A 186 -7.84 5.75 3.58
CA SER A 186 -6.73 6.59 3.14
C SER A 186 -5.37 5.90 3.08
N ALA A 187 -5.25 4.68 3.63
CA ALA A 187 -3.95 4.02 3.81
C ALA A 187 -3.24 3.57 2.51
N CYS A 188 -3.90 3.67 1.35
CA CYS A 188 -3.31 3.31 0.05
C CYS A 188 -2.94 4.59 -0.73
N PRO A 189 -1.64 4.93 -0.89
CA PRO A 189 -1.27 6.16 -1.57
C PRO A 189 -1.61 6.15 -3.06
N GLY A 190 -1.59 4.99 -3.73
CA GLY A 190 -2.04 4.90 -5.12
C GLY A 190 -3.50 5.35 -5.30
N TRP A 191 -4.35 5.03 -4.32
CA TRP A 191 -5.72 5.54 -4.26
C TRP A 191 -5.78 7.05 -3.98
N ILE A 192 -5.01 7.53 -3.00
CA ILE A 192 -4.93 8.97 -2.66
C ILE A 192 -4.48 9.79 -3.87
N CYS A 193 -3.39 9.40 -4.54
CA CYS A 193 -2.89 10.09 -5.73
C CYS A 193 -3.94 10.15 -6.83
N TYR A 194 -4.67 9.05 -7.07
CA TYR A 194 -5.76 9.02 -8.04
C TYR A 194 -6.90 9.98 -7.66
N ALA A 195 -7.30 9.98 -6.38
CA ALA A 195 -8.33 10.85 -5.86
C ALA A 195 -7.97 12.34 -6.01
N GLU A 196 -6.78 12.74 -5.55
CA GLU A 196 -6.29 14.13 -5.61
C GLU A 196 -6.16 14.64 -7.05
N LYS A 197 -5.58 13.83 -7.96
CA LYS A 197 -5.27 14.25 -9.34
C LYS A 197 -6.46 14.17 -10.29
N THR A 198 -7.35 13.21 -10.07
CA THR A 198 -8.44 12.90 -11.03
C THR A 198 -9.77 13.47 -10.60
N HIS A 199 -10.02 13.59 -9.30
CA HIS A 199 -11.34 13.90 -8.77
C HIS A 199 -11.36 15.10 -7.83
N GLY A 200 -10.24 15.44 -7.19
CA GLY A 200 -10.09 16.61 -6.34
C GLY A 200 -11.25 16.76 -5.35
N ASP A 201 -11.69 18.00 -5.14
CA ASP A 201 -12.70 18.41 -4.16
C ASP A 201 -14.01 17.61 -4.17
N PHE A 202 -14.33 16.93 -5.28
CA PHE A 202 -15.49 16.06 -5.31
C PHE A 202 -15.33 14.87 -4.36
N ILE A 203 -14.16 14.24 -4.31
CA ILE A 203 -13.97 12.97 -3.61
C ILE A 203 -13.26 13.12 -2.26
N LEU A 204 -12.37 14.10 -2.13
CA LEU A 204 -11.55 14.28 -0.94
C LEU A 204 -12.34 14.38 0.37
N PRO A 205 -13.53 15.02 0.43
CA PRO A 205 -14.32 15.06 1.67
C PRO A 205 -14.72 13.67 2.21
N TYR A 206 -14.83 12.68 1.33
CA TYR A 206 -15.21 11.31 1.70
C TYR A 206 -14.02 10.48 2.19
N ILE A 207 -12.78 10.95 1.99
CA ILE A 207 -11.57 10.21 2.40
C ILE A 207 -11.34 10.41 3.90
N SER A 208 -11.02 9.32 4.59
CA SER A 208 -10.58 9.31 5.99
C SER A 208 -9.39 10.23 6.18
N THR A 209 -9.38 11.01 7.24
CA THR A 209 -8.24 11.89 7.57
C THR A 209 -7.14 11.15 8.29
N THR A 210 -7.39 9.94 8.79
CA THR A 210 -6.39 9.12 9.48
C THR A 210 -5.19 8.81 8.57
N ARG A 211 -3.98 8.96 9.11
CA ARG A 211 -2.73 8.65 8.42
C ARG A 211 -2.54 7.14 8.23
N SER A 212 -1.77 6.77 7.21
CA SER A 212 -1.39 5.37 6.98
C SER A 212 -0.47 4.87 8.12
N PRO A 213 -0.33 3.54 8.31
CA PRO A 213 0.58 3.00 9.31
C PRO A 213 2.04 3.43 9.11
N GLN A 214 2.45 3.72 7.88
CA GLN A 214 3.78 4.26 7.59
C GLN A 214 3.97 5.63 8.21
N GLN A 215 3.05 6.56 7.95
CA GLN A 215 3.17 7.93 8.44
C GLN A 215 2.93 8.01 9.94
N VAL A 216 2.02 7.20 10.49
CA VAL A 216 1.90 7.04 11.94
C VAL A 216 3.22 6.54 12.56
N MET A 217 3.90 5.58 11.92
CA MET A 217 5.22 5.16 12.40
C MET A 217 6.24 6.31 12.33
N GLY A 218 6.19 7.14 11.29
CA GLY A 218 7.00 8.35 11.18
C GLY A 218 6.82 9.27 12.39
N SER A 219 5.57 9.58 12.76
CA SER A 219 5.28 10.39 13.94
C SER A 219 5.71 9.73 15.26
N LEU A 220 5.59 8.40 15.37
CA LEU A 220 6.09 7.66 16.55
C LEU A 220 7.62 7.69 16.67
N VAL A 221 8.33 7.52 15.56
CA VAL A 221 9.81 7.49 15.54
C VAL A 221 10.40 8.89 15.73
N LYS A 222 9.90 9.88 14.99
CA LYS A 222 10.44 11.25 15.00
C LYS A 222 9.85 12.13 16.10
N GLY A 223 8.73 11.72 16.69
CA GLY A 223 8.13 12.36 17.86
C GLY A 223 8.51 11.61 19.14
N TYR A 224 7.76 10.55 19.46
CA TYR A 224 7.88 9.86 20.76
C TYR A 224 9.28 9.28 20.99
N PHE A 225 9.81 8.50 20.04
CA PHE A 225 11.11 7.87 20.22
C PHE A 225 12.25 8.90 20.28
N ALA A 226 12.19 9.97 19.47
CA ALA A 226 13.13 11.09 19.54
C ALA A 226 13.13 11.76 20.92
N GLU A 227 11.94 12.07 21.48
CA GLU A 227 11.78 12.61 22.83
C GLU A 227 12.37 11.65 23.89
N GLN A 228 12.09 10.35 23.79
CA GLN A 228 12.62 9.34 24.73
C GLN A 228 14.14 9.21 24.68
N GLN A 229 14.74 9.37 23.50
CA GLN A 229 16.21 9.33 23.33
C GLN A 229 16.88 10.69 23.55
N ASN A 230 16.11 11.74 23.85
CA ASN A 230 16.59 13.12 23.94
C ASN A 230 17.35 13.57 22.66
N LEU A 231 16.79 13.23 21.50
CA LEU A 231 17.30 13.57 20.17
C LEU A 231 16.34 14.53 19.47
N ASN A 232 16.90 15.42 18.64
CA ASN A 232 16.09 16.18 17.70
C ASN A 232 15.62 15.24 16.56
N PRO A 233 14.44 15.48 15.96
CA PRO A 233 13.94 14.64 14.87
C PRO A 233 14.90 14.52 13.67
N ASN A 234 15.69 15.56 13.38
CA ASN A 234 16.69 15.55 12.29
C ASN A 234 17.97 14.76 12.62
N GLN A 235 18.15 14.33 13.87
CA GLN A 235 19.22 13.42 14.29
C GLN A 235 18.81 11.95 14.18
N ILE A 236 17.64 11.68 13.59
CA ILE A 236 17.16 10.34 13.28
C ILE A 236 16.99 10.25 11.77
N TYR A 237 17.45 9.17 11.15
CA TYR A 237 17.15 8.84 9.76
C TYR A 237 16.22 7.63 9.75
N HIS A 238 14.94 7.86 9.44
CA HIS A 238 13.90 6.85 9.49
C HIS A 238 13.61 6.29 8.09
N VAL A 239 13.89 4.99 7.95
CA VAL A 239 13.62 4.21 6.74
C VAL A 239 12.47 3.27 6.97
N THR A 240 11.62 3.07 5.96
CA THR A 240 10.58 2.03 6.03
C THR A 240 10.72 1.00 4.91
N VAL A 241 10.43 -0.27 5.23
CA VAL A 241 10.40 -1.38 4.26
C VAL A 241 8.96 -1.69 3.88
N MET A 242 8.62 -1.40 2.64
CA MET A 242 7.24 -1.37 2.17
C MET A 242 7.00 -2.26 0.94
N PRO A 243 5.77 -2.76 0.73
CA PRO A 243 5.45 -3.66 -0.37
C PRO A 243 5.14 -2.92 -1.69
N CYS A 244 5.29 -1.60 -1.73
CA CYS A 244 4.66 -0.74 -2.74
C CYS A 244 5.54 0.50 -3.01
N PHE A 245 5.67 0.90 -4.28
CA PHE A 245 6.46 2.08 -4.65
C PHE A 245 5.75 3.39 -4.32
N GLU A 246 4.42 3.39 -4.32
CA GLU A 246 3.60 4.56 -4.00
C GLU A 246 3.79 5.03 -2.56
N GLN A 247 4.29 4.17 -1.65
CA GLN A 247 4.71 4.56 -0.31
C GLN A 247 5.90 5.55 -0.31
N LYS A 248 6.77 5.51 -1.33
CA LYS A 248 7.83 6.50 -1.56
C LYS A 248 7.24 7.88 -1.86
N LEU A 249 6.13 7.92 -2.63
CA LEU A 249 5.41 9.17 -2.91
C LEU A 249 4.74 9.72 -1.66
N GLU A 250 4.14 8.83 -0.85
CA GLU A 250 3.55 9.23 0.43
C GLU A 250 4.58 9.91 1.33
N ALA A 251 5.75 9.30 1.54
CA ALA A 251 6.84 9.87 2.33
C ALA A 251 7.37 11.21 1.78
N SER A 252 7.21 11.45 0.48
CA SER A 252 7.64 12.69 -0.16
C SER A 252 6.65 13.85 -0.03
N ARG A 253 5.42 13.61 0.45
CA ARG A 253 4.40 14.67 0.57
C ARG A 253 4.87 15.76 1.55
N LEU A 254 4.57 17.01 1.21
CA LEU A 254 4.91 18.16 2.06
C LEU A 254 4.10 18.15 3.37
N ASP A 255 2.93 17.51 3.39
CA ASP A 255 2.14 17.33 4.62
C ASP A 255 2.86 16.52 5.71
N PHE A 256 3.96 15.83 5.39
CA PHE A 256 4.77 15.03 6.32
C PHE A 256 6.22 15.56 6.45
N PHE A 257 6.43 16.82 6.07
CA PHE A 257 7.65 17.54 6.35
C PHE A 257 7.50 18.30 7.69
N MET A 258 8.50 18.17 8.56
CA MET A 258 8.56 18.80 9.87
C MET A 258 9.35 20.11 9.76
N ASP A 259 8.68 21.23 9.48
CA ASP A 259 9.32 22.53 9.25
C ASP A 259 10.26 22.95 10.39
N ASP A 260 9.85 22.77 11.65
CA ASP A 260 10.64 23.16 12.83
C ASP A 260 11.94 22.37 12.99
N ALA A 261 12.00 21.16 12.43
CA ALA A 261 13.15 20.27 12.53
C ALA A 261 13.91 20.11 11.20
N ASP A 262 13.40 20.69 10.11
CA ASP A 262 13.96 20.57 8.75
C ASP A 262 14.20 19.11 8.32
N THR A 263 13.21 18.24 8.57
CA THR A 263 13.30 16.79 8.27
C THR A 263 11.94 16.22 7.89
N ARG A 264 11.91 14.99 7.36
CA ARG A 264 10.67 14.25 7.09
C ARG A 264 10.36 13.29 8.23
N GLU A 265 9.08 12.97 8.40
CA GLU A 265 8.67 11.90 9.31
C GLU A 265 9.19 10.52 8.86
N VAL A 266 9.26 10.32 7.55
CA VAL A 266 9.89 9.16 6.89
C VAL A 266 10.87 9.69 5.85
N ASP A 267 12.16 9.46 6.08
CA ASP A 267 13.23 10.01 5.23
C ASP A 267 13.41 9.20 3.94
N CYS A 268 13.25 7.87 4.03
CA CYS A 268 13.40 6.98 2.89
C CYS A 268 12.45 5.78 2.97
N VAL A 269 11.97 5.33 1.82
CA VAL A 269 11.23 4.07 1.71
C VAL A 269 12.00 3.15 0.78
N ILE A 270 12.22 1.93 1.21
CA ILE A 270 12.77 0.83 0.40
C ILE A 270 11.73 -0.27 0.28
N THR A 271 11.76 -1.00 -0.82
CA THR A 271 10.79 -2.05 -1.13
C THR A 271 11.27 -3.43 -0.69
N SER A 272 10.36 -4.40 -0.60
CA SER A 272 10.71 -5.82 -0.38
C SER A 272 11.76 -6.31 -1.39
N GLY A 273 11.61 -5.91 -2.67
CA GLY A 273 12.59 -6.21 -3.71
C GLY A 273 13.94 -5.52 -3.54
N GLU A 274 13.96 -4.29 -3.03
CA GLU A 274 15.22 -3.59 -2.73
C GLU A 274 15.94 -4.21 -1.54
N VAL A 275 15.23 -4.75 -0.54
CA VAL A 275 15.85 -5.53 0.54
C VAL A 275 16.47 -6.84 0.02
N LEU A 276 15.81 -7.54 -0.91
CA LEU A 276 16.43 -8.70 -1.56
C LEU A 276 17.70 -8.31 -2.32
N LYS A 277 17.68 -7.20 -3.05
CA LYS A 277 18.86 -6.67 -3.73
C LYS A 277 19.99 -6.32 -2.74
N MET A 278 19.67 -5.79 -1.56
CA MET A 278 20.66 -5.54 -0.51
C MET A 278 21.33 -6.83 -0.03
N LEU A 279 20.54 -7.89 0.22
CA LEU A 279 21.07 -9.21 0.60
C LEU A 279 22.01 -9.77 -0.49
N GLU A 280 21.61 -9.67 -1.75
CA GLU A 280 22.44 -10.07 -2.90
C GLU A 280 23.75 -9.27 -3.00
N GLN A 281 23.69 -7.95 -2.75
CA GLN A 281 24.88 -7.07 -2.75
C GLN A 281 25.87 -7.41 -1.64
N GLU A 282 25.36 -7.81 -0.47
CA GLU A 282 26.20 -8.29 0.65
C GLU A 282 26.67 -9.74 0.45
N GLY A 283 26.21 -10.43 -0.60
CA GLY A 283 26.55 -11.82 -0.88
C GLY A 283 25.96 -12.79 0.15
N LEU A 284 24.82 -12.45 0.74
CA LEU A 284 24.17 -13.20 1.82
C LEU A 284 22.79 -13.71 1.40
N SER A 285 22.45 -14.93 1.78
CA SER A 285 21.06 -15.37 1.87
C SER A 285 20.49 -15.04 3.25
N LEU A 286 19.22 -14.63 3.34
CA LEU A 286 18.60 -14.38 4.65
C LEU A 286 18.63 -15.65 5.54
N ASN A 287 18.56 -16.84 4.94
CA ASN A 287 18.66 -18.13 5.63
C ASN A 287 20.02 -18.34 6.33
N GLU A 288 21.06 -17.64 5.90
CA GLU A 288 22.42 -17.71 6.45
C GLU A 288 22.67 -16.67 7.55
N VAL A 289 21.77 -15.70 7.72
CA VAL A 289 21.89 -14.67 8.76
C VAL A 289 21.39 -15.23 10.07
N ASP A 290 22.25 -15.31 11.09
CA ASP A 290 21.85 -15.75 12.43
C ASP A 290 20.78 -14.80 13.02
N PRO A 291 19.66 -15.32 13.55
CA PRO A 291 18.57 -14.49 14.06
C PRO A 291 18.99 -13.69 15.29
N ALA A 292 18.59 -12.42 15.36
CA ALA A 292 18.77 -11.56 16.53
C ALA A 292 17.44 -11.27 17.24
N PRO A 293 17.44 -10.91 18.54
CA PRO A 293 16.26 -10.44 19.24
C PRO A 293 15.63 -9.22 18.55
N LEU A 294 14.30 -9.17 18.51
CA LEU A 294 13.55 -8.05 17.95
C LEU A 294 13.69 -6.80 18.84
N ASP A 295 13.73 -5.61 18.23
CA ASP A 295 13.54 -4.38 19.00
C ASP A 295 12.05 -4.23 19.31
N THR A 296 11.70 -4.31 20.59
CA THR A 296 10.30 -4.49 20.98
C THR A 296 9.52 -3.19 21.09
N LEU A 297 10.17 -2.01 21.25
CA LEU A 297 9.49 -0.74 21.54
C LEU A 297 8.26 -0.49 20.64
N PHE A 298 8.43 -0.62 19.32
CA PHE A 298 7.37 -0.46 18.33
C PHE A 298 7.16 -1.75 17.50
N SER A 299 7.12 -2.89 18.17
CA SER A 299 6.81 -4.18 17.54
C SER A 299 5.67 -4.88 18.27
N SER A 300 4.62 -5.28 17.55
CA SER A 300 3.48 -6.02 18.13
C SER A 300 3.84 -7.50 18.26
N VAL A 301 4.17 -7.93 19.48
CA VAL A 301 4.73 -9.26 19.76
C VAL A 301 4.14 -9.88 21.02
N ASN A 302 4.12 -11.22 21.05
CA ASN A 302 3.94 -12.02 22.26
C ASN A 302 5.17 -12.93 22.41
N GLY A 303 6.09 -12.57 23.31
CA GLY A 303 7.43 -13.16 23.31
C GLY A 303 8.17 -12.84 22.01
N ASP A 304 8.61 -13.87 21.29
CA ASP A 304 9.27 -13.74 19.99
C ASP A 304 8.30 -13.87 18.80
N GLU A 305 7.01 -14.11 19.05
CA GLU A 305 5.99 -14.26 18.01
C GLU A 305 5.40 -12.90 17.62
N LEU A 306 5.37 -12.62 16.32
CA LEU A 306 4.71 -11.44 15.79
C LEU A 306 3.20 -11.62 15.71
N LEU A 307 2.48 -10.55 16.01
CA LEU A 307 1.04 -10.51 16.01
C LEU A 307 0.54 -9.66 14.83
N ARG A 308 -0.59 -10.08 14.28
CA ARG A 308 -1.30 -9.32 13.25
C ARG A 308 -2.61 -8.76 13.80
N HIS A 309 -3.22 -7.90 13.00
CA HIS A 309 -4.59 -7.46 13.22
C HIS A 309 -5.57 -8.36 12.46
N ALA A 310 -6.78 -8.52 13.00
CA ALA A 310 -7.86 -9.24 12.33
C ALA A 310 -8.27 -8.57 11.01
N GLY A 311 -8.89 -9.33 10.11
CA GLY A 311 -9.30 -8.87 8.79
C GLY A 311 -8.28 -9.15 7.68
N SER A 312 -8.35 -8.37 6.60
CA SER A 312 -7.57 -8.58 5.37
C SER A 312 -6.07 -8.34 5.58
N SER A 313 -5.28 -8.96 4.71
CA SER A 313 -3.84 -8.70 4.55
C SER A 313 -3.51 -7.28 4.05
N SER A 314 -4.53 -6.49 3.73
CA SER A 314 -4.41 -5.08 3.30
C SER A 314 -4.65 -4.09 4.44
N GLY A 315 -4.62 -4.55 5.70
CA GLY A 315 -4.68 -3.70 6.88
C GLY A 315 -5.92 -3.91 7.74
N GLY A 316 -6.94 -4.63 7.25
CA GLY A 316 -8.09 -5.04 8.07
C GLY A 316 -9.05 -3.92 8.47
N TYR A 317 -9.00 -2.75 7.84
CA TYR A 317 -9.82 -1.59 8.18
C TYR A 317 -11.32 -1.90 8.12
N LEU A 318 -11.79 -2.58 7.08
CA LEU A 318 -13.18 -2.99 6.96
C LEU A 318 -13.60 -3.81 8.17
N HIS A 319 -12.80 -4.81 8.55
CA HIS A 319 -13.11 -5.70 9.67
C HIS A 319 -13.23 -4.92 10.97
N HIS A 320 -12.19 -4.16 11.33
CA HIS A 320 -12.13 -3.42 12.61
C HIS A 320 -13.18 -2.33 12.71
N VAL A 321 -13.32 -1.50 11.67
CA VAL A 321 -14.31 -0.41 11.69
C VAL A 321 -15.73 -0.98 11.74
N TYR A 322 -15.99 -2.10 11.04
CA TYR A 322 -17.31 -2.74 11.04
C TYR A 322 -17.68 -3.31 12.40
N THR A 323 -16.81 -4.12 13.02
CA THR A 323 -17.10 -4.74 14.34
C THR A 323 -17.24 -3.70 15.43
N HIS A 324 -16.36 -2.68 15.44
CA HIS A 324 -16.44 -1.58 16.38
C HIS A 324 -17.72 -0.76 16.19
N ALA A 325 -18.05 -0.37 14.95
CA ALA A 325 -19.25 0.40 14.65
C ALA A 325 -20.54 -0.36 14.99
N ALA A 326 -20.60 -1.67 14.71
CA ALA A 326 -21.74 -2.51 15.06
C ALA A 326 -22.02 -2.49 16.58
N LYS A 327 -20.96 -2.62 17.38
CA LYS A 327 -21.04 -2.59 18.84
C LYS A 327 -21.37 -1.19 19.36
N GLN A 328 -20.63 -0.18 18.92
CA GLN A 328 -20.72 1.18 19.45
C GLN A 328 -22.01 1.91 19.04
N LEU A 329 -22.49 1.72 17.80
CA LEU A 329 -23.68 2.43 17.30
C LEU A 329 -24.98 1.68 17.55
N PHE A 330 -24.95 0.34 17.63
CA PHE A 330 -26.16 -0.49 17.65
C PHE A 330 -26.21 -1.54 18.76
N GLY A 331 -25.15 -1.65 19.57
CA GLY A 331 -25.05 -2.65 20.62
C GLY A 331 -25.01 -4.09 20.08
N VAL A 332 -24.57 -4.28 18.83
CA VAL A 332 -24.48 -5.61 18.21
C VAL A 332 -23.03 -6.08 18.23
N GLU A 333 -22.77 -7.16 18.94
CA GLU A 333 -21.47 -7.82 18.94
C GLU A 333 -21.36 -8.75 17.73
N VAL A 334 -20.31 -8.56 16.93
CA VAL A 334 -20.05 -9.33 15.71
C VAL A 334 -18.77 -10.11 15.90
N ASN A 335 -18.88 -11.44 16.01
CA ASN A 335 -17.73 -12.34 16.12
C ASN A 335 -17.22 -12.78 14.74
N ASP A 336 -18.13 -13.03 13.81
CA ASP A 336 -17.81 -13.50 12.46
C ASP A 336 -18.41 -12.58 11.40
N ILE A 337 -17.61 -12.24 10.39
CA ILE A 337 -18.03 -11.41 9.27
C ILE A 337 -18.22 -12.28 8.03
N THR A 338 -19.41 -12.24 7.44
CA THR A 338 -19.69 -12.90 6.16
C THR A 338 -19.46 -11.92 5.01
N TYR A 339 -18.40 -12.15 4.24
CA TYR A 339 -18.08 -11.38 3.04
C TYR A 339 -18.81 -11.93 1.82
N LYS A 340 -19.59 -11.09 1.15
CA LYS A 340 -20.27 -11.44 -0.10
C LYS A 340 -19.52 -10.87 -1.28
N THR A 341 -19.05 -11.73 -2.18
CA THR A 341 -18.47 -11.31 -3.46
C THR A 341 -19.54 -10.68 -4.36
N VAL A 342 -19.26 -9.47 -4.85
CA VAL A 342 -20.20 -8.72 -5.70
C VAL A 342 -19.94 -8.97 -7.17
N LYS A 343 -18.69 -8.80 -7.61
CA LYS A 343 -18.27 -8.97 -9.03
C LYS A 343 -17.10 -9.92 -9.18
N ASN A 344 -16.10 -9.78 -8.32
CA ASN A 344 -14.87 -10.54 -8.30
C ASN A 344 -14.33 -10.57 -6.87
N LYS A 345 -13.28 -11.36 -6.62
CA LYS A 345 -12.68 -11.49 -5.28
C LYS A 345 -12.20 -10.16 -4.69
N ASP A 346 -11.87 -9.20 -5.53
CA ASP A 346 -11.42 -7.85 -5.17
C ASP A 346 -12.57 -6.86 -4.89
N PHE A 347 -13.82 -7.31 -4.94
CA PHE A 347 -14.97 -6.52 -4.55
C PHE A 347 -15.93 -7.35 -3.70
N GLN A 348 -15.84 -7.17 -2.39
CA GLN A 348 -16.70 -7.81 -1.41
C GLN A 348 -17.52 -6.79 -0.64
N GLU A 349 -18.72 -7.18 -0.21
CA GLU A 349 -19.60 -6.38 0.63
C GLU A 349 -19.96 -7.13 1.91
N VAL A 350 -20.20 -6.36 2.97
CA VAL A 350 -20.63 -6.82 4.28
C VAL A 350 -21.79 -5.95 4.73
N THR A 351 -22.84 -6.57 5.25
CA THR A 351 -24.05 -5.86 5.69
C THR A 351 -24.39 -6.26 7.12
N LEU A 352 -24.65 -5.26 7.96
CA LEU A 352 -25.23 -5.46 9.28
C LEU A 352 -26.75 -5.29 9.18
N GLU A 353 -27.50 -6.32 9.53
CA GLU A 353 -28.96 -6.28 9.57
C GLU A 353 -29.46 -6.60 10.98
N LYS A 354 -30.47 -5.86 11.43
CA LYS A 354 -31.18 -6.12 12.70
C LYS A 354 -32.66 -5.83 12.49
N ASP A 355 -33.52 -6.75 12.90
CA ASP A 355 -34.98 -6.64 12.81
C ASP A 355 -35.47 -6.28 11.38
N GLY A 356 -34.85 -6.87 10.36
CA GLY A 356 -35.18 -6.62 8.95
C GLY A 356 -34.73 -5.25 8.40
N THR A 357 -34.00 -4.46 9.21
CA THR A 357 -33.43 -3.17 8.80
C THR A 357 -31.94 -3.29 8.60
N VAL A 358 -31.45 -2.77 7.47
CA VAL A 358 -30.01 -2.65 7.21
C VAL A 358 -29.46 -1.47 8.00
N LEU A 359 -28.53 -1.75 8.91
CA LEU A 359 -27.90 -0.77 9.80
C LEU A 359 -26.58 -0.23 9.25
N LEU A 360 -25.74 -1.11 8.67
CA LEU A 360 -24.45 -0.74 8.08
C LEU A 360 -24.24 -1.48 6.76
N ARG A 361 -23.65 -0.81 5.77
CA ARG A 361 -23.19 -1.42 4.51
C ARG A 361 -21.74 -1.06 4.25
N PHE A 362 -20.87 -2.06 4.29
CA PHE A 362 -19.43 -1.91 4.13
C PHE A 362 -18.98 -2.62 2.86
N ALA A 363 -17.89 -2.17 2.25
CA ALA A 363 -17.30 -2.85 1.11
C ALA A 363 -15.78 -2.78 1.10
N SER A 364 -15.12 -3.79 0.54
CA SER A 364 -13.74 -3.72 0.06
C SER A 364 -13.78 -3.57 -1.46
N SER A 365 -12.99 -2.65 -2.00
CA SER A 365 -12.91 -2.37 -3.43
C SER A 365 -11.45 -2.20 -3.83
N TYR A 366 -10.85 -3.29 -4.30
CA TYR A 366 -9.45 -3.35 -4.70
C TYR A 366 -9.30 -3.31 -6.22
N GLY A 367 -8.22 -2.72 -6.72
CA GLY A 367 -7.96 -2.57 -8.15
C GLY A 367 -8.66 -1.37 -8.78
N PHE A 368 -7.96 -0.63 -9.65
CA PHE A 368 -8.47 0.59 -10.28
C PHE A 368 -9.78 0.40 -11.05
N ARG A 369 -10.02 -0.76 -11.65
CA ARG A 369 -11.31 -1.06 -12.30
C ARG A 369 -12.48 -0.98 -11.32
N ASN A 370 -12.33 -1.56 -10.12
CA ASN A 370 -13.38 -1.51 -9.10
C ASN A 370 -13.50 -0.09 -8.54
N ILE A 371 -12.37 0.58 -8.30
CA ILE A 371 -12.32 1.97 -7.84
C ILE A 371 -13.04 2.93 -8.80
N GLN A 372 -12.74 2.88 -10.09
CA GLN A 372 -13.40 3.72 -11.10
C GLN A 372 -14.92 3.51 -11.09
N ASN A 373 -15.37 2.26 -11.00
CA ASN A 373 -16.79 1.95 -10.88
C ASN A 373 -17.41 2.48 -9.59
N LEU A 374 -16.71 2.37 -8.46
CA LEU A 374 -17.10 2.93 -7.16
C LEU A 374 -17.30 4.44 -7.26
N VAL A 375 -16.31 5.17 -7.79
CA VAL A 375 -16.37 6.62 -7.93
C VAL A 375 -17.48 7.06 -8.88
N GLN A 376 -17.69 6.34 -9.99
CA GLN A 376 -18.80 6.65 -10.91
C GLN A 376 -20.17 6.44 -10.24
N LYS A 377 -20.33 5.41 -9.41
CA LYS A 377 -21.55 5.22 -8.61
C LYS A 377 -21.73 6.35 -7.58
N LEU A 378 -20.65 6.79 -6.93
CA LEU A 378 -20.67 7.90 -5.98
C LEU A 378 -21.11 9.21 -6.67
N LYS A 379 -20.53 9.54 -7.83
CA LYS A 379 -20.91 10.72 -8.65
C LYS A 379 -22.37 10.71 -9.05
N ARG A 380 -22.93 9.52 -9.33
CA ARG A 380 -24.34 9.34 -9.68
C ARG A 380 -25.27 9.25 -8.47
N ARG A 381 -24.75 9.39 -7.24
CA ARG A 381 -25.48 9.20 -5.98
C ARG A 381 -26.19 7.83 -5.89
N LYS A 382 -25.54 6.79 -6.43
CA LYS A 382 -26.02 5.39 -6.43
C LYS A 382 -25.17 4.47 -5.57
N LEU A 383 -24.21 5.03 -4.83
CA LEU A 383 -23.39 4.25 -3.90
C LEU A 383 -24.14 4.12 -2.57
N LEU A 384 -24.28 2.89 -2.08
CA LEU A 384 -25.12 2.55 -0.92
C LEU A 384 -24.30 2.12 0.30
N TYR A 385 -22.97 2.24 0.25
CA TYR A 385 -22.08 1.86 1.34
C TYR A 385 -21.85 3.05 2.27
N ASP A 386 -21.77 2.79 3.57
CA ASP A 386 -21.36 3.75 4.59
C ASP A 386 -19.84 3.83 4.69
N PHE A 387 -19.14 2.72 4.46
CA PHE A 387 -17.68 2.63 4.51
C PHE A 387 -17.13 1.79 3.35
N VAL A 388 -15.99 2.20 2.80
CA VAL A 388 -15.29 1.44 1.76
C VAL A 388 -13.80 1.40 2.03
N GLU A 389 -13.25 0.19 2.18
CA GLU A 389 -11.80 -0.06 2.14
C GLU A 389 -11.34 -0.09 0.68
N VAL A 390 -10.43 0.82 0.32
CA VAL A 390 -9.98 1.04 -1.05
C VAL A 390 -8.49 0.78 -1.17
N MET A 391 -8.11 -0.13 -2.08
CA MET A 391 -6.72 -0.45 -2.40
C MET A 391 -6.49 -0.39 -3.91
N ALA A 392 -5.43 0.28 -4.36
CA ALA A 392 -5.14 0.44 -5.78
C ALA A 392 -4.76 -0.88 -6.47
N CYS A 393 -4.03 -1.76 -5.77
CA CYS A 393 -3.60 -3.05 -6.29
C CYS A 393 -4.73 -4.10 -6.22
N PRO A 394 -4.95 -4.91 -7.28
CA PRO A 394 -5.72 -6.14 -7.17
C PRO A 394 -5.12 -7.06 -6.12
N SER A 395 -5.94 -7.76 -5.33
CA SER A 395 -5.53 -8.52 -4.15
C SER A 395 -4.83 -7.68 -3.06
N GLY A 396 -4.99 -6.36 -3.14
CA GLY A 396 -4.52 -5.41 -2.15
C GLY A 396 -3.01 -5.39 -1.97
N THR A 397 -2.56 -5.05 -0.76
CA THR A 397 -1.17 -4.71 -0.48
C THR A 397 -0.18 -5.86 -0.71
N MET A 398 -0.64 -7.11 -0.61
CA MET A 398 0.20 -8.29 -0.84
C MET A 398 0.66 -8.45 -2.29
N ASN A 399 -0.03 -7.83 -3.23
CA ASN A 399 0.34 -7.77 -4.65
C ASN A 399 0.85 -6.37 -5.04
N GLY A 400 1.39 -5.63 -4.07
CA GLY A 400 1.98 -4.32 -4.29
C GLY A 400 3.18 -4.35 -5.24
N GLY A 401 3.41 -3.26 -5.96
CA GLY A 401 4.43 -3.21 -7.02
C GLY A 401 5.87 -3.46 -6.55
N GLY A 402 6.15 -3.23 -5.26
CA GLY A 402 7.48 -3.42 -4.64
C GLY A 402 7.70 -4.81 -4.03
N GLN A 403 6.72 -5.72 -4.14
CA GLN A 403 6.84 -7.09 -3.66
C GLN A 403 7.76 -7.93 -4.55
N LEU A 404 8.23 -9.04 -3.98
CA LEU A 404 9.05 -10.00 -4.69
C LEU A 404 8.26 -10.64 -5.83
N ARG A 405 8.96 -10.87 -6.95
CA ARG A 405 8.41 -11.60 -8.09
C ARG A 405 8.59 -13.10 -7.88
N PRO A 406 7.69 -13.94 -8.43
CA PRO A 406 7.84 -15.38 -8.32
C PRO A 406 9.13 -15.85 -9.01
N PRO A 407 9.78 -16.90 -8.49
CA PRO A 407 10.85 -17.58 -9.21
C PRO A 407 10.31 -18.20 -10.52
N PRO A 408 11.19 -18.55 -11.49
CA PRO A 408 10.76 -18.99 -12.83
C PRO A 408 9.82 -20.21 -12.85
N ASP A 409 9.88 -21.05 -11.82
CA ASP A 409 9.11 -22.29 -11.64
C ASP A 409 7.77 -22.08 -10.92
N LYS A 410 7.46 -20.86 -10.49
CA LYS A 410 6.25 -20.55 -9.72
C LYS A 410 5.40 -19.49 -10.40
N SER A 411 4.08 -19.61 -10.32
CA SER A 411 3.18 -18.57 -10.78
C SER A 411 3.05 -17.43 -9.76
N ASN A 412 2.70 -16.22 -10.23
CA ASN A 412 2.44 -15.09 -9.34
C ASN A 412 1.30 -15.38 -8.36
N LYS A 413 0.30 -16.15 -8.81
CA LYS A 413 -0.85 -16.56 -7.99
C LYS A 413 -0.44 -17.48 -6.83
N GLU A 414 0.44 -18.44 -7.08
CA GLU A 414 0.94 -19.34 -6.04
C GLU A 414 1.84 -18.61 -5.04
N LEU A 415 2.68 -17.68 -5.49
CA LEU A 415 3.46 -16.84 -4.58
C LEU A 415 2.53 -15.99 -3.72
N LEU A 416 1.56 -15.31 -4.32
CA LEU A 416 0.62 -14.45 -3.59
C LEU A 416 -0.17 -15.23 -2.53
N GLN A 417 -0.63 -16.44 -2.86
CA GLN A 417 -1.32 -17.30 -1.90
C GLN A 417 -0.40 -17.67 -0.73
N GLN A 418 0.86 -18.05 -1.00
CA GLN A 418 1.82 -18.38 0.06
C GLN A 418 2.09 -17.17 0.98
N VAL A 419 2.22 -15.97 0.42
CA VAL A 419 2.41 -14.74 1.19
C VAL A 419 1.19 -14.47 2.07
N GLU A 420 -0.01 -14.65 1.54
CA GLU A 420 -1.25 -14.48 2.29
C GLU A 420 -1.40 -15.54 3.40
N ASP A 421 -1.06 -16.80 3.13
CA ASP A 421 -1.09 -17.88 4.13
C ASP A 421 -0.12 -17.61 5.28
N LEU A 422 1.12 -17.17 4.97
CA LEU A 422 2.11 -16.81 5.99
C LEU A 422 1.68 -15.61 6.83
N TYR A 423 1.09 -14.58 6.21
CA TYR A 423 0.51 -13.47 6.95
C TYR A 423 -0.61 -13.93 7.85
N ASN A 424 -1.54 -14.76 7.35
CA ASN A 424 -2.72 -15.20 8.10
C ASN A 424 -2.40 -16.21 9.22
N ALA A 425 -1.26 -16.88 9.15
CA ALA A 425 -0.76 -17.81 10.18
C ALA A 425 -0.37 -17.11 11.48
N GLU A 426 -0.12 -15.79 11.46
CA GLU A 426 0.14 -15.02 12.68
C GLU A 426 -1.11 -14.89 13.55
N ASN A 427 -0.92 -14.95 14.86
CA ASN A 427 -2.00 -14.76 15.83
C ASN A 427 -2.55 -13.33 15.76
N THR A 428 -3.87 -13.20 15.90
CA THR A 428 -4.53 -11.89 15.88
C THR A 428 -4.55 -11.25 17.26
N ARG A 429 -4.33 -9.94 17.32
CA ARG A 429 -4.54 -9.09 18.50
C ARG A 429 -5.43 -7.91 18.14
N LEU A 430 -6.33 -7.52 19.03
CA LEU A 430 -7.09 -6.28 18.86
C LEU A 430 -6.21 -5.06 19.20
N PRO A 431 -6.34 -3.94 18.48
CA PRO A 431 -5.62 -2.70 18.81
C PRO A 431 -5.81 -2.26 20.26
N GLU A 432 -7.02 -2.44 20.81
CA GLU A 432 -7.40 -2.09 22.18
C GLU A 432 -6.74 -2.96 23.26
N GLU A 433 -6.26 -4.16 22.90
CA GLU A 433 -5.61 -5.10 23.83
C GLU A 433 -4.10 -4.85 23.92
N GLU A 434 -3.54 -3.93 23.12
CA GLU A 434 -2.12 -3.59 23.17
C GLU A 434 -1.85 -2.50 24.21
N ASP A 435 -1.44 -2.93 25.42
CA ASP A 435 -1.16 -2.06 26.56
C ASP A 435 -0.22 -0.90 26.22
N ARG A 436 0.75 -1.10 25.32
CA ARG A 436 1.68 -0.03 24.90
C ARG A 436 1.00 1.04 24.04
N VAL A 437 0.04 0.65 23.21
CA VAL A 437 -0.79 1.59 22.44
C VAL A 437 -1.65 2.40 23.41
N THR A 438 -2.31 1.74 24.36
CA THR A 438 -3.08 2.43 25.41
C THR A 438 -2.20 3.37 26.25
N HIS A 439 -0.99 2.94 26.59
CA HIS A 439 -0.02 3.75 27.31
C HIS A 439 0.35 5.01 26.53
N LEU A 440 0.72 4.88 25.26
CA LEU A 440 1.06 6.01 24.38
C LEU A 440 -0.10 6.98 24.21
N TYR A 441 -1.33 6.48 24.08
CA TYR A 441 -2.50 7.34 24.11
C TYR A 441 -2.58 8.12 25.42
N ARG A 442 -2.44 7.48 26.57
CA ARG A 442 -2.56 8.15 27.87
C ARG A 442 -1.43 9.16 28.15
N THR A 443 -0.18 8.84 27.80
CA THR A 443 1.00 9.60 28.25
C THR A 443 1.54 10.57 27.22
N TRP A 444 1.28 10.34 25.93
CA TRP A 444 1.86 11.14 24.85
C TRP A 444 0.81 11.76 23.92
N LEU A 445 -0.21 11.02 23.49
CA LEU A 445 -1.25 11.53 22.56
C LEU A 445 -2.50 12.08 23.27
N HIS A 446 -2.56 11.94 24.60
CA HIS A 446 -3.70 12.19 25.50
C HIS A 446 -4.91 11.26 25.30
N ASN A 447 -5.51 11.21 24.11
CA ASN A 447 -6.61 10.28 23.79
C ASN A 447 -6.86 10.15 22.28
N VAL A 448 -7.63 9.13 21.88
CA VAL A 448 -8.05 8.92 20.48
C VAL A 448 -8.88 10.11 19.99
N GLY A 449 -8.48 10.71 18.88
CA GLY A 449 -9.15 11.87 18.30
C GLY A 449 -9.05 13.19 19.08
N GLU A 450 -8.19 13.30 20.10
CA GLU A 450 -7.86 14.59 20.74
C GLU A 450 -6.92 15.44 19.89
N GLU A 451 -6.69 16.71 20.26
CA GLU A 451 -5.94 17.69 19.45
C GLU A 451 -4.56 17.18 19.04
N ARG A 452 -3.76 16.69 20.00
CA ARG A 452 -2.43 16.13 19.71
C ARG A 452 -2.48 14.88 18.84
N ALA A 453 -3.44 13.99 19.07
CA ALA A 453 -3.64 12.82 18.22
C ALA A 453 -4.08 13.22 16.79
N ARG A 454 -4.91 14.25 16.63
CA ARG A 454 -5.30 14.78 15.32
C ARG A 454 -4.11 15.39 14.59
N GLU A 455 -3.27 16.14 15.28
CA GLU A 455 -2.06 16.73 14.68
C GLU A 455 -1.10 15.66 14.17
N LEU A 456 -0.85 14.63 14.98
CA LEU A 456 0.16 13.61 14.69
C LEU A 456 -0.36 12.42 13.88
N LEU A 457 -1.64 12.06 14.00
CA LEU A 457 -2.21 10.83 13.40
C LEU A 457 -3.24 11.10 12.30
N HIS A 458 -3.58 12.37 12.04
CA HIS A 458 -4.43 12.75 10.92
C HIS A 458 -3.70 13.68 9.95
N THR A 459 -4.18 13.72 8.72
CA THR A 459 -3.66 14.57 7.64
C THR A 459 -4.83 15.09 6.80
N ARG A 460 -4.50 15.92 5.81
CA ARG A 460 -5.45 16.44 4.83
C ARG A 460 -4.97 16.09 3.42
N TYR A 461 -5.93 16.06 2.51
CA TYR A 461 -5.69 15.78 1.10
C TYR A 461 -6.12 16.98 0.29
N HIS A 462 -5.39 17.25 -0.79
CA HIS A 462 -5.52 18.48 -1.54
C HIS A 462 -5.70 18.15 -3.02
N GLY A 463 -6.67 18.79 -3.69
CA GLY A 463 -6.86 18.61 -5.11
C GLY A 463 -5.66 19.15 -5.88
N VAL A 464 -5.12 18.38 -6.83
CA VAL A 464 -4.07 18.88 -7.71
C VAL A 464 -4.71 19.69 -8.82
N GLU A 465 -4.45 20.99 -8.85
CA GLU A 465 -4.92 21.84 -9.95
C GLU A 465 -4.35 21.35 -11.28
N LYS A 466 -5.24 20.98 -12.19
CA LYS A 466 -4.82 20.68 -13.56
C LYS A 466 -4.46 22.01 -14.20
N VAL A 467 -3.16 22.22 -14.44
CA VAL A 467 -2.71 23.29 -15.33
C VAL A 467 -3.36 23.04 -16.68
N SER A 468 -4.43 23.78 -16.97
CA SER A 468 -5.05 23.81 -18.28
C SER A 468 -4.06 24.48 -19.21
N ASN A 469 -3.11 23.72 -19.76
CA ASN A 469 -2.36 24.19 -20.91
C ASN A 469 -3.40 24.53 -21.99
N GLY A 470 -3.48 25.81 -22.35
CA GLY A 470 -4.44 26.38 -23.31
C GLY A 470 -4.31 25.87 -24.75
N LEU A 471 -3.80 24.66 -24.95
CA LEU A 471 -3.60 23.99 -26.24
C LEU A 471 -4.60 22.87 -26.50
N THR A 472 -5.65 22.73 -25.69
CA THR A 472 -6.84 21.97 -26.10
C THR A 472 -7.62 22.78 -27.13
N VAL A 473 -7.04 22.89 -28.34
CA VAL A 473 -7.75 23.39 -29.51
C VAL A 473 -8.83 22.35 -29.83
N LYS A 474 -10.10 22.76 -29.70
CA LYS A 474 -11.21 22.05 -30.33
C LYS A 474 -10.98 22.12 -31.85
N TRP A 475 -10.80 20.98 -32.48
CA TRP A 475 -11.04 20.79 -33.91
C TRP A 475 -12.13 19.75 -34.07
#